data_AF-A0A7Y3GJR5-F1
#
_entry.id   AF-A0A7Y3GJR5-F1
#
_cell.length_a   1.000
_cell.length_b   1.000
_cell.length_c   1.000
_cell.angle_alpha   90.00
_cell.angle_beta   90.00
_cell.angle_gamma   90.00
#
_symmetry.space_group_name_H-M   'P 1'
#
loop_
_entity.id
_entity.type
_entity.pdbx_description
1 polymer ?
#
loop_
_entity_poly.entity_id
_entity_poly.type
_entity_poly.pdbx_seq_one_letter_code
_entity_poly.pdbx_strand_id
1 'polypeptide(L)'
;MDIAEYYDEIAQCNKCGFCQVACPIFRSTGHESGVARGRLALLRAIIEGRLDWNMELEEPLYDCLGCGACTANCFPAVPTADLVTKARSEYLAKVNRKPIHQLLFDYLLPYPRRLHLAARAVALGKNTGISNLARALGLLRVFGRDFSRAEEIIEKLPPLPFRDRIKPGVYDGSGETLRIGYFVGCGVDVIQQEAGEATLRLLKKIGKSVTI
;
A
#
# COMPACT_ATOMS: atom_id res chain seq x y z
N MET A 1 11.37 -15.00 7.79
CA MET A 1 10.49 -14.66 8.91
C MET A 1 9.41 -15.69 8.91
N ASP A 2 9.36 -16.51 9.94
CA ASP A 2 8.38 -17.58 10.11
C ASP A 2 7.30 -17.09 11.08
N ILE A 3 6.03 -17.12 10.69
CA ILE A 3 4.91 -16.72 11.54
C ILE A 3 4.83 -17.58 12.82
N ALA A 4 5.43 -18.78 12.80
CA ALA A 4 5.53 -19.66 13.96
C ALA A 4 6.32 -19.04 15.13
N GLU A 5 7.23 -18.10 14.85
CA GLU A 5 7.96 -17.34 15.90
C GLU A 5 7.02 -16.54 16.82
N TYR A 6 5.78 -16.28 16.37
CA TYR A 6 4.78 -15.46 17.07
C TYR A 6 3.62 -16.27 17.63
N TYR A 7 3.81 -17.57 17.83
CA TYR A 7 2.74 -18.47 18.29
C TYR A 7 2.15 -18.01 19.64
N ASP A 8 2.98 -17.60 20.59
CA ASP A 8 2.55 -17.20 21.93
C ASP A 8 1.65 -15.96 21.89
N GLU A 9 2.00 -14.95 21.08
CA GLU A 9 1.19 -13.76 20.87
C GLU A 9 -0.14 -14.09 20.18
N ILE A 10 -0.12 -14.95 19.18
CA ILE A 10 -1.32 -15.40 18.46
C ILE A 10 -2.25 -16.18 19.41
N ALA A 11 -1.68 -17.01 20.28
CA ALA A 11 -2.41 -17.85 21.22
C ALA A 11 -3.12 -17.06 22.33
N GLN A 12 -2.73 -15.81 22.59
CA GLN A 12 -3.41 -14.92 23.55
C GLN A 12 -4.87 -14.58 23.14
N CYS A 13 -5.27 -14.85 21.90
CA CYS A 13 -6.64 -14.58 21.46
C CYS A 13 -7.68 -15.47 22.17
N ASN A 14 -8.46 -14.88 23.06
CA ASN A 14 -9.58 -15.52 23.76
C ASN A 14 -10.91 -15.55 22.97
N LYS A 15 -10.89 -15.11 21.70
CA LYS A 15 -12.06 -15.06 20.80
C LYS A 15 -13.26 -14.23 21.31
N CYS A 16 -13.04 -13.26 22.21
CA CYS A 16 -14.10 -12.44 22.83
C CYS A 16 -14.96 -11.59 21.85
N GLY A 17 -14.47 -11.27 20.64
CA GLY A 17 -15.25 -10.55 19.63
C GLY A 17 -15.13 -9.03 19.63
N PHE A 18 -14.47 -8.39 20.61
CA PHE A 18 -14.31 -6.92 20.64
C PHE A 18 -13.65 -6.34 19.37
N CYS A 19 -12.74 -7.10 18.77
CA CYS A 19 -12.12 -6.72 17.51
C CYS A 19 -13.10 -6.64 16.32
N GLN A 20 -14.26 -7.31 16.36
CA GLN A 20 -15.28 -7.23 15.30
C GLN A 20 -15.93 -5.86 15.27
N VAL A 21 -16.31 -5.34 16.45
CA VAL A 21 -16.98 -4.04 16.59
C VAL A 21 -16.07 -2.91 16.08
N ALA A 22 -14.76 -3.01 16.34
CA ALA A 22 -13.78 -2.01 15.93
C ALA A 22 -13.33 -2.13 14.46
N CYS A 23 -13.60 -3.25 13.78
CA CYS A 23 -13.03 -3.52 12.46
C CYS A 23 -13.91 -2.93 11.33
N PRO A 24 -13.38 -1.98 10.52
CA PRO A 24 -14.15 -1.42 9.41
C PRO A 24 -14.40 -2.44 8.29
N ILE A 25 -13.49 -3.40 8.10
CA ILE A 25 -13.66 -4.48 7.13
C ILE A 25 -14.83 -5.37 7.52
N PHE A 26 -14.86 -5.85 8.77
CA PHE A 26 -15.97 -6.67 9.26
C PHE A 26 -17.31 -5.92 9.19
N ARG A 27 -17.32 -4.61 9.50
CA ARG A 27 -18.52 -3.78 9.33
C ARG A 27 -19.00 -3.72 7.87
N SER A 28 -18.10 -3.77 6.91
CA SER A 28 -18.42 -3.70 5.49
C SER A 28 -18.77 -5.06 4.87
N THR A 29 -18.12 -6.15 5.30
CA THR A 29 -18.23 -7.46 4.66
C THR A 29 -19.02 -8.47 5.47
N GLY A 30 -19.06 -8.36 6.79
CA GLY A 30 -19.59 -9.37 7.70
C GLY A 30 -18.76 -10.67 7.73
N HIS A 31 -17.62 -10.73 7.04
CA HIS A 31 -16.80 -11.93 6.93
C HIS A 31 -15.90 -12.12 8.16
N GLU A 32 -16.13 -13.21 8.89
CA GLU A 32 -15.40 -13.52 10.11
C GLU A 32 -13.90 -13.76 9.89
N SER A 33 -13.53 -14.36 8.76
CA SER A 33 -12.11 -14.54 8.38
C SER A 33 -11.39 -13.19 8.22
N GLY A 34 -12.13 -12.12 7.90
CA GLY A 34 -11.65 -10.76 7.71
C GLY A 34 -11.58 -9.91 8.99
N VAL A 35 -11.80 -10.46 10.19
CA VAL A 35 -11.56 -9.77 11.47
C VAL A 35 -10.30 -10.30 12.17
N ALA A 36 -9.71 -9.51 13.07
CA ALA A 36 -8.51 -9.89 13.83
C ALA A 36 -8.58 -11.30 14.45
N ARG A 37 -9.64 -11.66 15.18
CA ARG A 37 -9.73 -13.00 15.78
C ARG A 37 -9.82 -14.13 14.75
N GLY A 38 -10.46 -13.89 13.61
CA GLY A 38 -10.52 -14.83 12.49
C GLY A 38 -9.14 -15.01 11.85
N ARG A 39 -8.44 -13.91 11.59
CA ARG A 39 -7.05 -13.94 11.10
C ARG A 39 -6.12 -14.67 12.05
N LEU A 40 -6.17 -14.38 13.36
CA LEU A 40 -5.36 -15.08 14.36
C LEU A 40 -5.70 -16.57 14.41
N ALA A 41 -6.97 -16.96 14.26
CA ALA A 41 -7.35 -18.36 14.18
C ALA A 41 -6.80 -19.06 12.92
N LEU A 42 -6.79 -18.38 11.77
CA LEU A 42 -6.19 -18.88 10.53
C LEU A 42 -4.68 -19.05 10.68
N LEU A 43 -3.97 -18.03 11.19
CA LEU A 43 -2.52 -18.10 11.42
C LEU A 43 -2.17 -19.21 12.43
N ARG A 44 -2.94 -19.35 13.50
CA ARG A 44 -2.76 -20.44 14.47
C ARG A 44 -2.96 -21.80 13.82
N ALA A 45 -3.97 -21.96 12.97
CA ALA A 45 -4.19 -23.22 12.25
C ALA A 45 -3.03 -23.57 11.31
N ILE A 46 -2.40 -22.56 10.68
CA ILE A 46 -1.20 -22.74 9.86
C ILE A 46 -0.02 -23.22 10.69
N ILE A 47 0.25 -22.56 11.82
CA ILE A 47 1.37 -22.93 12.70
C ILE A 47 1.18 -24.33 13.28
N GLU A 48 -0.06 -24.71 13.63
CA GLU A 48 -0.39 -26.03 14.17
C GLU A 48 -0.51 -27.13 13.09
N GLY A 49 -0.24 -26.83 11.82
CA GLY A 49 -0.32 -27.81 10.72
C GLY A 49 -1.74 -28.29 10.40
N ARG A 50 -2.76 -27.54 10.83
CA ARG A 50 -4.19 -27.81 10.54
C ARG A 50 -4.67 -27.14 9.25
N LEU A 51 -3.88 -26.23 8.69
CA LEU A 51 -4.18 -25.48 7.48
C LEU A 51 -2.88 -25.22 6.71
N ASP A 52 -2.83 -25.53 5.43
CA ASP A 52 -1.71 -25.15 4.59
C ASP A 52 -1.88 -23.73 4.04
N TRP A 53 -0.75 -23.08 3.75
CA TRP A 53 -0.73 -21.84 2.98
C TRP A 53 -1.36 -22.08 1.60
N ASN A 54 -2.48 -21.41 1.31
CA ASN A 54 -3.22 -21.56 0.05
C ASN A 54 -3.86 -20.22 -0.37
N MET A 55 -4.43 -20.17 -1.59
CA MET A 55 -4.98 -18.94 -2.18
C MET A 55 -6.20 -18.37 -1.42
N GLU A 56 -6.93 -19.16 -0.64
CA GLU A 56 -8.08 -18.69 0.15
C GLU A 56 -7.65 -17.77 1.30
N LEU A 57 -6.36 -17.78 1.67
CA LEU A 57 -5.79 -16.85 2.63
C LEU A 57 -5.52 -15.46 2.06
N GLU A 58 -5.61 -15.25 0.74
CA GLU A 58 -5.36 -13.95 0.11
C GLU A 58 -6.31 -12.89 0.66
N GLU A 59 -7.63 -13.11 0.57
CA GLU A 59 -8.64 -12.13 0.98
C GLU A 59 -8.58 -11.83 2.49
N PRO A 60 -8.58 -12.81 3.41
CA PRO A 60 -8.44 -12.55 4.84
C PRO A 60 -7.21 -11.71 5.18
N LEU A 61 -6.06 -11.97 4.54
CA LEU A 61 -4.81 -11.26 4.83
C LEU A 61 -4.75 -9.89 4.16
N TYR A 62 -5.16 -9.75 2.90
CA TYR A 62 -4.97 -8.54 2.11
C TYR A 62 -6.08 -7.50 2.26
N ASP A 63 -7.28 -7.89 2.70
CA ASP A 63 -8.33 -6.92 3.03
C ASP A 63 -8.02 -6.10 4.31
N CYS A 64 -7.09 -6.58 5.15
CA CYS A 64 -6.71 -5.85 6.35
C CYS A 64 -6.11 -4.48 6.03
N LEU A 65 -6.71 -3.40 6.51
CA LEU A 65 -6.16 -2.04 6.31
C LEU A 65 -4.90 -1.75 7.12
N GLY A 66 -4.53 -2.62 8.08
CA GLY A 66 -3.40 -2.38 8.98
C GLY A 66 -3.61 -1.22 9.97
N CYS A 67 -4.86 -0.79 10.21
CA CYS A 67 -5.15 0.40 11.02
C CYS A 67 -4.94 0.25 12.54
N GLY A 68 -4.68 -0.96 13.04
CA GLY A 68 -4.44 -1.21 14.47
C GLY A 68 -5.65 -1.10 15.41
N ALA A 69 -6.84 -0.74 14.91
CA ALA A 69 -8.05 -0.58 15.73
C ALA A 69 -8.40 -1.83 16.56
N CYS A 70 -8.16 -3.02 16.00
CA CYS A 70 -8.37 -4.28 16.71
C CYS A 70 -7.44 -4.46 17.92
N THR A 71 -6.17 -4.07 17.82
CA THR A 71 -5.20 -4.14 18.92
C THR A 71 -5.58 -3.16 20.03
N ALA A 72 -5.98 -1.94 19.68
CA ALA A 72 -6.42 -0.93 20.65
C ALA A 72 -7.66 -1.35 21.46
N ASN A 73 -8.51 -2.23 20.91
CA ASN A 73 -9.72 -2.74 21.56
C ASN A 73 -9.52 -4.17 22.14
N CYS A 74 -8.29 -4.68 22.15
CA CYS A 74 -7.99 -6.03 22.62
C CYS A 74 -7.47 -5.98 24.06
N PHE A 75 -8.13 -6.67 25.00
CA PHE A 75 -7.67 -6.77 26.39
C PHE A 75 -6.20 -7.26 26.51
N PRO A 76 -5.80 -8.36 25.85
CA PRO A 76 -4.39 -8.78 25.82
C PRO A 76 -3.52 -7.98 24.84
N ALA A 77 -4.07 -6.96 24.17
CA ALA A 77 -3.34 -6.09 23.24
C ALA A 77 -2.56 -6.83 22.13
N VAL A 78 -3.13 -7.91 21.57
CA VAL A 78 -2.45 -8.70 20.52
C VAL A 78 -2.11 -7.81 19.31
N PRO A 79 -0.85 -7.74 18.86
CA PRO A 79 -0.38 -6.85 17.79
C PRO A 79 -0.79 -7.37 16.40
N THR A 80 -2.10 -7.47 16.16
CA THR A 80 -2.64 -8.17 14.98
C THR A 80 -2.24 -7.51 13.66
N ALA A 81 -2.13 -6.18 13.60
CA ALA A 81 -1.70 -5.49 12.38
C ALA A 81 -0.27 -5.89 11.97
N ASP A 82 0.63 -6.02 12.93
CA ASP A 82 2.02 -6.43 12.69
C ASP A 82 2.09 -7.91 12.31
N LEU A 83 1.34 -8.77 13.01
CA LEU A 83 1.24 -10.19 12.70
C LEU A 83 0.70 -10.43 11.29
N VAL A 84 -0.32 -9.66 10.87
CA VAL A 84 -0.85 -9.74 9.49
C VAL A 84 0.19 -9.27 8.48
N THR A 85 0.97 -8.23 8.79
CA THR A 85 2.05 -7.76 7.90
C THR A 85 3.12 -8.84 7.71
N LYS A 86 3.51 -9.53 8.78
CA LYS A 86 4.43 -10.67 8.72
C LYS A 86 3.83 -11.83 7.93
N ALA A 87 2.58 -12.20 8.21
CA ALA A 87 1.87 -13.25 7.50
C ALA A 87 1.74 -12.98 5.99
N ARG A 88 1.52 -11.72 5.58
CA ARG A 88 1.53 -11.33 4.15
C ARG A 88 2.87 -11.62 3.49
N SER A 89 3.99 -11.36 4.18
CA SER A 89 5.33 -11.62 3.66
C SER A 89 5.57 -13.12 3.45
N GLU A 90 5.15 -13.95 4.40
CA GLU A 90 5.29 -15.41 4.31
C GLU A 90 4.34 -16.00 3.28
N TYR A 91 3.09 -15.53 3.23
CA TYR A 91 2.11 -15.90 2.20
C TYR A 91 2.70 -15.75 0.79
N LEU A 92 3.34 -14.61 0.49
CA LEU A 92 3.95 -14.38 -0.83
C LEU A 92 5.12 -15.32 -1.12
N ALA A 93 5.82 -15.79 -0.09
CA ALA A 93 6.92 -16.74 -0.23
C ALA A 93 6.40 -18.18 -0.46
N LYS A 94 5.22 -18.53 0.08
CA LYS A 94 4.66 -19.89 0.05
C LYS A 94 3.65 -20.12 -1.08
N VAL A 95 2.75 -19.17 -1.33
CA VAL A 95 1.64 -19.27 -2.29
C VAL A 95 2.00 -18.66 -3.66
N ASN A 96 3.21 -18.09 -3.75
CA ASN A 96 3.78 -17.46 -4.94
C ASN A 96 3.13 -16.11 -5.30
N ARG A 97 3.95 -15.20 -5.86
CA ARG A 97 3.47 -13.86 -6.26
C ARG A 97 2.85 -13.92 -7.66
N LYS A 98 1.76 -13.18 -7.88
CA LYS A 98 1.24 -12.95 -9.24
C LYS A 98 2.36 -12.32 -10.11
N PRO A 99 2.56 -12.74 -11.37
CA PRO A 99 3.65 -12.24 -12.21
C PRO A 99 3.67 -10.71 -12.36
N ILE A 100 2.49 -10.10 -12.37
CA ILE A 100 2.34 -8.64 -12.41
C ILE A 100 2.92 -7.96 -11.16
N HIS A 101 2.81 -8.58 -9.98
CA HIS A 101 3.40 -8.04 -8.75
C HIS A 101 4.92 -8.14 -8.78
N GLN A 102 5.48 -9.25 -9.30
CA GLN A 102 6.93 -9.37 -9.48
C GLN A 102 7.46 -8.31 -10.45
N LEU A 103 6.79 -8.13 -11.60
CA LEU A 103 7.13 -7.06 -12.56
C LEU A 103 7.10 -5.67 -11.89
N LEU A 104 6.02 -5.37 -11.16
CA LEU A 104 5.83 -4.07 -10.52
C LEU A 104 6.86 -3.80 -9.42
N PHE A 105 7.00 -4.71 -8.46
CA PHE A 105 7.83 -4.50 -7.27
C PHE A 105 9.31 -4.83 -7.48
N ASP A 106 9.67 -5.74 -8.38
CA ASP A 106 11.07 -6.15 -8.56
C ASP A 106 11.73 -5.44 -9.76
N TYR A 107 10.95 -4.96 -10.75
CA TYR A 107 11.50 -4.39 -11.99
C TYR A 107 11.05 -2.97 -12.34
N LEU A 108 9.93 -2.46 -11.80
CA LEU A 108 9.41 -1.13 -12.13
C LEU A 108 9.61 -0.12 -10.99
N LEU A 109 9.01 -0.34 -9.82
CA LEU A 109 9.02 0.61 -8.69
C LEU A 109 10.41 0.91 -8.13
N PRO A 110 11.35 -0.05 -8.00
CA PRO A 110 12.69 0.24 -7.48
C PRO A 110 13.56 1.09 -8.40
N TYR A 111 13.16 1.29 -9.66
CA TYR A 111 13.98 1.93 -10.68
C TYR A 111 13.32 3.24 -11.17
N PRO A 112 13.70 4.41 -10.62
CA PRO A 112 13.03 5.69 -10.90
C PRO A 112 12.92 6.02 -12.40
N ARG A 113 13.95 5.74 -13.20
CA ARG A 113 13.92 5.98 -14.65
C ARG A 113 12.84 5.16 -15.37
N ARG A 114 12.64 3.89 -14.97
CA ARG A 114 11.62 3.01 -15.54
C ARG A 114 10.24 3.47 -15.12
N LEU A 115 10.09 3.81 -13.83
CA LEU A 115 8.84 4.36 -13.30
C LEU A 115 8.44 5.66 -14.00
N HIS A 116 9.37 6.59 -14.20
CA HIS A 116 9.13 7.86 -14.90
C HIS A 116 8.71 7.65 -16.35
N LEU A 117 9.37 6.73 -17.07
CA LEU A 117 8.99 6.40 -18.45
C LEU A 117 7.59 5.80 -18.51
N ALA A 118 7.29 4.84 -17.63
CA ALA A 118 5.96 4.23 -17.54
C ALA A 118 4.89 5.28 -17.19
N ALA A 119 5.16 6.14 -16.20
CA ALA A 119 4.28 7.22 -15.80
C ALA A 119 3.95 8.18 -16.96
N ARG A 120 4.95 8.58 -17.74
CA ARG A 120 4.75 9.43 -18.93
C ARG A 120 3.89 8.74 -19.99
N ALA A 121 4.14 7.45 -20.25
CA ALA A 121 3.34 6.67 -21.21
C ALA A 121 1.88 6.56 -20.76
N VAL A 122 1.64 6.30 -19.46
CA VAL A 122 0.29 6.26 -18.89
C VAL A 122 -0.37 7.65 -18.94
N ALA A 123 0.36 8.72 -18.61
CA ALA A 123 -0.15 10.10 -18.69
C ALA A 123 -0.55 10.48 -20.11
N LEU A 124 0.24 10.11 -21.12
CA LEU A 124 -0.12 10.31 -22.52
C LEU A 124 -1.37 9.52 -22.90
N GLY A 125 -1.44 8.23 -22.56
CA GLY A 125 -2.60 7.40 -22.87
C GLY A 125 -3.89 7.91 -22.22
N LYS A 126 -3.79 8.44 -21.00
CA LYS A 126 -4.91 8.96 -20.23
C LYS A 126 -5.36 10.34 -20.71
N ASN A 127 -4.42 11.26 -20.89
CA ASN A 127 -4.72 12.65 -21.26
C ASN A 127 -5.16 12.77 -22.74
N THR A 128 -4.81 11.81 -23.60
CA THR A 128 -5.26 11.76 -25.00
C THR A 128 -6.60 11.04 -25.20
N GLY A 129 -7.17 10.44 -24.14
CA GLY A 129 -8.43 9.68 -24.23
C GLY A 129 -8.29 8.28 -24.84
N ILE A 130 -7.08 7.83 -25.19
CA ILE A 130 -6.82 6.46 -25.65
C ILE A 130 -7.19 5.45 -24.56
N SER A 131 -6.99 5.78 -23.28
CA SER A 131 -7.43 4.93 -22.16
C SER A 131 -8.96 4.77 -22.12
N ASN A 132 -9.72 5.81 -22.49
CA ASN A 132 -11.19 5.75 -22.55
C ASN A 132 -11.66 4.86 -23.72
N LEU A 133 -10.98 4.92 -24.86
CA LEU A 133 -11.24 4.04 -26.00
C LEU A 133 -10.88 2.58 -25.67
N ALA A 134 -9.71 2.33 -25.09
CA ALA A 134 -9.29 0.99 -24.67
C ALA A 134 -10.23 0.38 -23.60
N ARG A 135 -10.80 1.22 -22.73
CA ARG A 135 -11.82 0.82 -21.76
C ARG A 135 -13.15 0.48 -22.42
N ALA A 136 -13.63 1.34 -23.32
CA ALA A 136 -14.87 1.13 -24.08
C ALA A 136 -14.81 -0.16 -24.91
N LEU A 137 -13.63 -0.49 -25.46
CA LEU A 137 -13.35 -1.72 -26.18
C LEU A 137 -13.11 -2.94 -25.27
N GLY A 138 -13.12 -2.78 -23.94
CA GLY A 138 -12.93 -3.86 -22.97
C GLY A 138 -11.50 -4.39 -22.84
N LEU A 139 -10.53 -3.79 -23.54
CA LEU A 139 -9.13 -4.23 -23.60
C LEU A 139 -8.41 -4.09 -22.24
N LEU A 140 -8.87 -3.18 -21.38
CA LEU A 140 -8.31 -2.98 -20.04
C LEU A 140 -8.65 -4.11 -19.04
N ARG A 141 -9.66 -4.93 -19.32
CA ARG A 141 -10.04 -6.06 -18.44
C ARG A 141 -8.98 -7.18 -18.42
N VAL A 142 -8.11 -7.22 -19.43
CA VAL A 142 -6.98 -8.18 -19.50
C VAL A 142 -5.96 -7.93 -18.38
N PHE A 143 -5.89 -6.70 -17.85
CA PHE A 143 -5.01 -6.33 -16.73
C PHE A 143 -5.65 -6.57 -15.35
N GLY A 144 -6.85 -7.15 -15.30
CA GLY A 144 -7.57 -7.48 -14.06
C GLY A 144 -8.85 -6.66 -13.88
N ARG A 145 -9.80 -7.23 -13.12
CA ARG A 145 -11.11 -6.61 -12.87
C ARG A 145 -11.02 -5.29 -12.10
N ASP A 146 -10.03 -5.19 -11.21
CA ASP A 146 -9.79 -4.01 -10.37
C ASP A 146 -9.01 -2.90 -11.09
N PHE A 147 -8.33 -3.22 -12.20
CA PHE A 147 -7.57 -2.23 -12.95
C PHE A 147 -8.48 -1.15 -13.55
N SER A 148 -9.67 -1.52 -14.02
CA SER A 148 -10.65 -0.56 -14.54
C SER A 148 -11.14 0.41 -13.45
N ARG A 149 -11.32 -0.06 -12.21
CA ARG A 149 -11.70 0.78 -11.06
C ARG A 149 -10.55 1.68 -10.62
N ALA A 150 -9.33 1.15 -10.61
CA ALA A 150 -8.14 1.93 -10.29
C ALA A 150 -7.90 3.05 -11.32
N GLU A 151 -8.24 2.81 -12.58
CA GLU A 151 -8.15 3.82 -13.64
C GLU A 151 -9.14 4.97 -13.38
N GLU A 152 -10.37 4.67 -12.93
CA GLU A 152 -11.41 5.67 -12.63
C GLU A 152 -11.07 6.61 -11.46
N ILE A 153 -10.29 6.16 -10.48
CA ILE A 153 -9.93 6.95 -9.31
C ILE A 153 -9.10 8.19 -9.68
N ILE A 154 -8.35 8.10 -10.78
CA ILE A 154 -7.48 9.17 -11.24
C ILE A 154 -8.12 9.71 -12.52
N GLU A 155 -8.43 10.99 -12.65
CA GLU A 155 -8.99 11.49 -13.91
C GLU A 155 -7.89 11.88 -14.91
N LYS A 156 -6.86 12.55 -14.41
CA LYS A 156 -5.71 13.00 -15.20
C LYS A 156 -4.43 12.72 -14.42
N LEU A 157 -3.36 12.47 -15.17
CA LEU A 157 -2.02 12.34 -14.62
C LEU A 157 -1.15 13.49 -15.11
N PRO A 158 -0.28 14.03 -14.24
CA PRO A 158 0.72 15.01 -14.66
C PRO A 158 1.58 14.44 -15.82
N PRO A 159 1.88 15.25 -16.85
CA PRO A 159 2.62 14.77 -18.02
C PRO A 159 4.11 14.51 -17.71
N LEU A 160 4.64 15.12 -16.64
CA LEU A 160 6.02 15.00 -16.22
C LEU A 160 6.09 14.73 -14.71
N PRO A 161 6.97 13.84 -14.24
CA PRO A 161 7.25 13.64 -12.82
C PRO A 161 7.67 14.93 -12.08
N PHE A 162 7.37 15.01 -10.78
CA PHE A 162 7.74 16.14 -9.92
C PHE A 162 9.25 16.35 -9.92
N ARG A 163 10.02 15.27 -9.78
CA ARG A 163 11.49 15.28 -9.75
C ARG A 163 12.12 15.63 -11.09
N ASP A 164 11.33 15.66 -12.17
CA ASP A 164 11.78 16.20 -13.45
C ASP A 164 11.66 17.72 -13.53
N ARG A 165 10.66 18.29 -12.85
CA ARG A 165 10.45 19.73 -12.74
C ARG A 165 11.32 20.35 -11.64
N ILE A 166 11.45 19.64 -10.52
CA ILE A 166 12.24 20.04 -9.35
C ILE A 166 13.36 19.03 -9.15
N LYS A 167 14.55 19.37 -9.64
CA LYS A 167 15.71 18.47 -9.63
C LYS A 167 16.23 18.27 -8.21
N PRO A 168 16.77 17.07 -7.87
CA PRO A 168 17.45 16.87 -6.60
C PRO A 168 18.55 17.91 -6.40
N GLY A 169 18.61 18.50 -5.21
CA GLY A 169 19.48 19.65 -4.96
C GLY A 169 19.11 20.42 -3.70
N VAL A 170 19.91 21.44 -3.42
CA VAL A 170 19.70 22.35 -2.28
C VAL A 170 18.97 23.58 -2.76
N TYR A 171 17.88 23.91 -2.08
CA TYR A 171 17.04 25.07 -2.33
C TYR A 171 17.09 26.03 -1.14
N ASP A 172 17.34 27.30 -1.40
CA ASP A 172 17.29 28.34 -0.37
C ASP A 172 15.86 28.56 0.13
N GLY A 173 15.72 28.72 1.44
CA GLY A 173 14.49 29.10 2.10
C GLY A 173 14.60 30.43 2.82
N SER A 174 13.47 30.91 3.35
CA SER A 174 13.36 32.17 4.08
C SER A 174 13.45 32.03 5.60
N GLY A 175 13.60 30.80 6.11
CA GLY A 175 13.81 30.55 7.53
C GLY A 175 15.25 30.85 7.97
N GLU A 176 15.45 31.01 9.27
CA GLU A 176 16.74 31.50 9.78
C GLU A 176 17.77 30.38 10.01
N THR A 177 17.35 29.24 10.54
CA THR A 177 18.28 28.23 11.08
C THR A 177 18.09 26.81 10.55
N LEU A 178 16.86 26.40 10.25
CA LEU A 178 16.54 24.99 9.96
C LEU A 178 17.08 24.53 8.60
N ARG A 179 17.75 23.38 8.57
CA ARG A 179 18.10 22.66 7.33
C ARG A 179 17.23 21.42 7.23
N ILE A 180 16.48 21.31 6.14
CA ILE A 180 15.40 20.32 6.00
C ILE A 180 15.71 19.36 4.85
N GLY A 181 15.61 18.05 5.08
CA GLY A 181 15.59 17.05 4.01
C GLY A 181 14.15 16.72 3.62
N TYR A 182 13.81 16.83 2.34
CA TYR A 182 12.49 16.49 1.83
C TYR A 182 12.56 15.27 0.91
N PHE A 183 12.20 14.10 1.45
CA PHE A 183 12.17 12.85 0.70
C PHE A 183 10.88 12.73 -0.13
N VAL A 184 11.00 12.95 -1.44
CA VAL A 184 9.87 12.82 -2.38
C VAL A 184 9.65 11.34 -2.72
N GLY A 185 8.54 10.78 -2.21
CA GLY A 185 8.09 9.43 -2.55
C GLY A 185 7.48 9.33 -3.95
N CYS A 186 7.41 8.11 -4.50
CA CYS A 186 6.91 7.85 -5.86
C CYS A 186 5.47 8.35 -6.11
N GLY A 187 4.60 8.27 -5.10
CA GLY A 187 3.22 8.76 -5.21
C GLY A 187 3.14 10.27 -5.38
N VAL A 188 3.91 11.03 -4.60
CA VAL A 188 4.03 12.49 -4.76
C VAL A 188 4.69 12.83 -6.09
N ASP A 189 5.70 12.03 -6.48
CA ASP A 189 6.46 12.27 -7.72
C ASP A 189 5.60 12.10 -8.99
N VAL A 190 4.71 11.11 -9.01
CA VAL A 190 3.95 10.75 -10.22
C VAL A 190 2.49 11.18 -10.17
N ILE A 191 1.85 11.16 -9.01
CA ILE A 191 0.39 11.28 -8.87
C ILE A 191 -0.01 12.57 -8.14
N GLN A 192 0.59 12.85 -6.98
CA GLN A 192 0.17 13.93 -6.09
C GLN A 192 1.18 15.10 -6.08
N GLN A 193 1.46 15.64 -7.26
CA GLN A 193 2.49 16.66 -7.43
C GLN A 193 2.14 17.99 -6.77
N GLU A 194 0.86 18.35 -6.74
CA GLU A 194 0.37 19.57 -6.09
C GLU A 194 0.66 19.54 -4.58
N ALA A 195 0.47 18.37 -3.95
CA ALA A 195 0.83 18.16 -2.56
C ALA A 195 2.34 18.28 -2.35
N GLY A 196 3.15 17.76 -3.30
CA GLY A 196 4.60 17.90 -3.28
C GLY A 196 5.07 19.35 -3.38
N GLU A 197 4.48 20.13 -4.29
CA GLU A 197 4.77 21.55 -4.47
C GLU A 197 4.33 22.39 -3.26
N ALA A 198 3.14 22.13 -2.72
CA ALA A 198 2.65 22.80 -1.53
C ALA A 198 3.55 22.50 -0.31
N THR A 199 3.98 21.25 -0.16
CA THR A 199 4.91 20.82 0.88
C THR A 199 6.24 21.57 0.72
N LEU A 200 6.84 21.55 -0.47
CA LEU A 200 8.11 22.26 -0.71
C LEU A 200 7.99 23.76 -0.43
N ARG A 201 6.91 24.41 -0.86
CA ARG A 201 6.66 25.84 -0.56
C ARG A 201 6.64 26.11 0.94
N LEU A 202 5.96 25.28 1.72
CA LEU A 202 5.93 25.39 3.18
C LEU A 202 7.33 25.18 3.78
N LEU A 203 8.04 24.12 3.36
CA LEU A 203 9.37 23.80 3.85
C LEU A 203 10.38 24.93 3.56
N LYS A 204 10.31 25.55 2.38
CA LYS A 204 11.14 26.73 2.05
C LYS A 204 10.79 27.94 2.90
N LYS A 205 9.56 28.08 3.38
CA LYS A 205 9.16 29.20 4.24
C LYS A 205 9.76 29.09 5.64
N ILE A 206 9.80 27.86 6.18
CA ILE A 206 10.25 27.59 7.55
C ILE A 206 11.75 27.26 7.65
N GLY A 207 12.36 26.74 6.58
CA GLY A 207 13.76 26.33 6.52
C GLY A 207 14.67 27.44 5.99
N LYS A 208 15.91 27.47 6.48
CA LYS A 208 17.03 28.17 5.83
C LYS A 208 17.39 27.51 4.51
N SER A 209 17.38 26.18 4.46
CA SER A 209 17.55 25.42 3.23
C SER A 209 16.74 24.12 3.23
N VAL A 210 16.33 23.69 2.04
CA VAL A 210 15.64 22.42 1.80
C VAL A 210 16.44 21.61 0.80
N THR A 211 16.84 20.39 1.17
CA THR A 211 17.51 19.43 0.28
C THR A 211 16.50 18.39 -0.16
N ILE A 212 16.37 18.21 -1.47
CA ILE A 212 15.50 17.20 -2.11
C ILE A 212 16.36 16.11 -2.74
#